data_AF-A0A1W6K948-F1
#
_entry.id   AF-A0A1W6K948-F1
#
_cell.length_a   1.000
_cell.length_b   1.000
_cell.length_c   1.000
_cell.angle_alpha   90.00
_cell.angle_beta   90.00
_cell.angle_gamma   90.00
#
_symmetry.space_group_name_H-M   'P 1'
#
loop_
_entity.id
_entity.type
_entity.pdbx_description
1 polymer ?
#
loop_
_entity_poly.entity_id
_entity_poly.type
_entity_poly.pdbx_seq_one_letter_code
_entity_poly.pdbx_strand_id
1 'polypeptide(L)'
;MSQLSELQKLFNLILHITESYAAEADAVIDWDHRKIVITVDESGKTLYAATLEIDSDAVEAKARLIRHELEQMIAECELPILGMEVAA
;
A
#
# COMPACT_ATOMS: atom_id res chain seq x y z
N MET A 1 -7.36 -13.48 -20.71
CA MET A 1 -6.54 -12.67 -19.80
C MET A 1 -6.93 -13.09 -18.39
N SER A 2 -6.02 -13.69 -17.62
CA SER A 2 -6.30 -14.05 -16.23
C SER A 2 -6.44 -12.76 -15.43
N GLN A 3 -7.60 -12.55 -14.82
CA GLN A 3 -7.85 -11.41 -13.95
C GLN A 3 -6.90 -11.51 -12.75
N LEU A 4 -6.09 -10.47 -12.50
CA LEU A 4 -5.21 -10.41 -11.32
C LEU A 4 -6.07 -10.45 -10.06
N SER A 5 -5.60 -11.16 -9.02
CA SER A 5 -6.24 -11.15 -7.70
C SER A 5 -6.12 -9.78 -7.03
N GLU A 6 -6.96 -9.48 -6.04
CA GLU A 6 -6.88 -8.20 -5.33
C GLU A 6 -5.58 -8.10 -4.53
N LEU A 7 -5.05 -9.23 -4.03
CA LEU A 7 -3.71 -9.28 -3.44
C LEU A 7 -2.62 -8.87 -4.42
N GLN A 8 -2.63 -9.41 -5.65
CA GLN A 8 -1.65 -9.03 -6.66
C GLN A 8 -1.73 -7.55 -7.02
N LYS A 9 -2.96 -7.01 -7.16
CA LYS A 9 -3.16 -5.58 -7.42
C LYS A 9 -2.65 -4.71 -6.27
N LEU A 10 -2.91 -5.12 -5.03
CA LEU A 10 -2.43 -4.43 -3.83
C LEU A 10 -0.90 -4.40 -3.79
N PHE A 11 -0.22 -5.54 -3.95
CA PHE A 11 1.24 -5.58 -3.93
C PHE A 11 1.86 -4.76 -5.07
N ASN A 12 1.25 -4.78 -6.27
CA ASN A 12 1.70 -3.92 -7.37
C ASN A 12 1.57 -2.43 -7.02
N LEU A 13 0.51 -2.04 -6.31
CA LEU A 13 0.33 -0.65 -5.86
C LEU A 13 1.38 -0.25 -4.81
N ILE A 14 1.68 -1.13 -3.86
CA ILE A 14 2.72 -0.90 -2.84
C ILE A 14 4.08 -0.66 -3.51
N LEU A 15 4.46 -1.51 -4.46
CA LEU A 15 5.69 -1.32 -5.26
C LEU A 15 5.68 0.02 -6.02
N HIS A 16 4.55 0.36 -6.65
CA HIS A 16 4.41 1.61 -7.38
C HIS A 16 4.58 2.85 -6.48
N ILE A 17 4.07 2.80 -5.24
CA ILE A 17 4.22 3.90 -4.28
C ILE A 17 5.71 4.16 -4.01
N THR A 18 6.44 3.11 -3.65
CA THR A 18 7.88 3.20 -3.34
C THR A 18 8.73 3.63 -4.54
N GLU A 19 8.32 3.29 -5.77
CA GLU A 19 9.04 3.67 -6.99
C GLU A 19 8.73 5.10 -7.48
N SER A 20 7.54 5.64 -7.18
CA SER A 20 7.02 6.85 -7.85
C SER A 20 6.79 8.05 -6.94
N TYR A 21 6.77 7.85 -5.62
CA TYR A 21 6.48 8.90 -4.64
C TYR A 21 7.61 9.00 -3.61
N ALA A 22 7.72 10.15 -2.95
CA ALA A 22 8.71 10.35 -1.88
C ALA A 22 8.29 9.69 -0.55
N ALA A 23 7.71 8.49 -0.64
CA ALA A 23 7.27 7.67 0.49
C ALA A 23 7.72 6.22 0.29
N GLU A 24 7.94 5.53 1.40
CA GLU A 24 8.33 4.13 1.44
C GLU A 24 7.10 3.30 1.83
N ALA A 25 6.59 2.50 0.90
CA ALA A 25 5.53 1.53 1.17
C ALA A 25 6.12 0.12 1.27
N ASP A 26 5.81 -0.59 2.35
CA ASP A 26 6.30 -1.95 2.61
C ASP A 26 5.17 -2.89 3.03
N ALA A 27 5.38 -4.19 2.81
CA ALA A 27 4.49 -5.26 3.19
C ALA A 27 5.28 -6.43 3.78
N VAL A 28 5.26 -6.56 5.10
CA VAL A 28 6.03 -7.56 5.85
C VAL A 28 5.11 -8.67 6.35
N ILE A 29 5.51 -9.93 6.14
CA ILE A 29 4.79 -11.08 6.68
C ILE A 29 5.19 -11.29 8.15
N ASP A 30 4.21 -11.19 9.03
CA ASP A 30 4.30 -11.59 10.43
C ASP A 30 3.84 -13.05 10.54
N TRP A 31 4.80 -13.96 10.55
CA TRP A 31 4.57 -15.41 10.59
C TRP A 31 3.99 -15.88 11.94
N ASP A 32 4.33 -15.21 13.04
CA ASP A 32 3.84 -15.55 14.37
C ASP A 32 2.33 -15.31 14.48
N HIS A 33 1.84 -14.25 13.83
CA HIS A 33 0.42 -13.89 13.83
C HIS A 33 -0.32 -14.19 12.51
N ARG A 34 0.37 -14.81 11.54
CA ARG A 34 -0.17 -15.16 10.20
C ARG A 34 -0.88 -14.01 9.49
N LYS A 35 -0.25 -12.85 9.51
CA LYS A 35 -0.76 -11.62 8.89
C LYS A 35 0.32 -10.95 8.06
N ILE A 36 -0.10 -10.15 7.10
CA ILE A 36 0.75 -9.20 6.39
C ILE A 36 0.51 -7.84 7.02
N VAL A 37 1.58 -7.18 7.44
CA VAL A 37 1.56 -5.80 7.92
C VAL A 37 2.00 -4.91 6.76
N ILE A 38 1.16 -3.95 6.41
CA ILE A 38 1.39 -3.00 5.31
C ILE A 38 1.58 -1.64 5.94
N THR A 39 2.67 -0.96 5.61
CA THR A 39 2.96 0.40 6.07
C THR A 39 3.29 1.30 4.90
N VAL A 40 2.95 2.58 5.03
CA VAL A 40 3.44 3.65 4.16
C VAL A 40 4.01 4.75 5.05
N ASP A 41 5.30 5.00 4.91
CA ASP A 41 6.07 5.95 5.69
C ASP A 41 6.59 7.06 4.79
N GLU A 42 6.52 8.31 5.24
CA GLU A 42 7.08 9.46 4.56
C GLU A 42 7.97 10.23 5.53
N SER A 43 9.25 10.45 5.16
CA SER A 43 10.21 11.21 5.97
C SER A 43 10.30 10.75 7.45
N GLY A 44 10.14 9.44 7.69
CA GLY A 44 10.17 8.83 9.02
C GLY A 44 8.87 8.92 9.83
N LYS A 45 7.75 9.33 9.20
CA LYS A 45 6.41 9.32 9.79
C LYS A 45 5.51 8.32 9.07
N THR A 46 4.86 7.45 9.83
CA THR A 46 3.83 6.56 9.28
C THR A 46 2.58 7.34 8.90
N LEU A 47 2.27 7.34 7.61
CA LEU A 47 1.05 7.92 7.05
C LEU A 47 -0.09 6.90 7.03
N TYR A 48 0.24 5.64 6.74
CA TYR A 48 -0.74 4.56 6.67
C TYR A 48 -0.19 3.26 7.27
N ALA A 49 -1.05 2.53 7.97
CA ALA A 49 -0.75 1.20 8.48
C ALA A 49 -2.00 0.33 8.47
N ALA A 50 -1.88 -0.86 7.90
CA ALA A 50 -2.96 -1.85 7.87
C ALA A 50 -2.43 -3.27 8.05
N THR A 51 -3.32 -4.16 8.48
CA THR A 51 -3.03 -5.59 8.60
C THR A 51 -4.00 -6.40 7.77
N LEU A 52 -3.47 -7.45 7.13
CA LEU A 52 -4.21 -8.39 6.32
C LEU A 52 -3.97 -9.81 6.84
N GLU A 53 -5.03 -10.45 7.34
CA GLU A 53 -4.99 -11.83 7.83
C GLU A 53 -4.95 -12.80 6.63
N ILE A 54 -3.93 -13.65 6.56
CA ILE A 54 -3.67 -14.50 5.38
C ILE A 54 -4.61 -15.71 5.34
N ASP A 55 -5.00 -16.22 6.51
CA ASP A 55 -5.85 -17.41 6.65
C ASP A 55 -7.37 -17.08 6.61
N SER A 56 -7.74 -15.83 6.32
CA SER A 56 -9.13 -15.39 6.33
C SER A 56 -9.80 -15.60 4.97
N ASP A 57 -11.01 -16.16 4.96
CA ASP A 57 -11.85 -16.22 3.75
C ASP A 57 -12.16 -14.83 3.18
N ALA A 58 -11.98 -13.77 3.99
CA ALA A 58 -12.18 -12.37 3.61
C ALA A 58 -10.89 -11.68 3.10
N VAL A 59 -9.78 -12.41 2.93
CA VAL A 59 -8.47 -11.85 2.58
C VAL A 59 -8.52 -10.99 1.31
N GLU A 60 -9.21 -11.44 0.26
CA GLU A 60 -9.36 -10.69 -0.99
C GLU A 60 -10.20 -9.40 -0.81
N ALA A 61 -11.25 -9.45 0.01
CA ALA A 61 -12.07 -8.29 0.30
C ALA A 61 -11.29 -7.25 1.12
N LYS A 62 -10.47 -7.71 2.08
CA LYS A 62 -9.60 -6.84 2.88
C LYS A 62 -8.49 -6.24 2.01
N ALA A 63 -7.89 -7.02 1.11
CA ALA A 63 -6.90 -6.53 0.15
C ALA A 63 -7.49 -5.43 -0.73
N ARG A 64 -8.72 -5.62 -1.23
CA ARG A 64 -9.44 -4.61 -2.01
C ARG A 64 -9.68 -3.32 -1.22
N LEU A 65 -10.06 -3.43 0.05
CA LEU A 65 -10.27 -2.28 0.91
C LEU A 65 -8.96 -1.49 1.09
N ILE A 66 -7.88 -2.17 1.48
CA ILE A 66 -6.56 -1.56 1.68
C ILE A 66 -6.08 -0.89 0.39
N ARG A 67 -6.21 -1.58 -0.75
CA ARG A 67 -5.87 -0.99 -2.06
C ARG A 67 -6.65 0.30 -2.32
N HIS A 68 -7.95 0.29 -2.05
CA HIS A 68 -8.78 1.48 -2.26
C HIS A 68 -8.36 2.65 -1.36
N GLU A 69 -8.05 2.38 -0.09
CA GLU A 69 -7.57 3.40 0.85
C GLU A 69 -6.25 4.02 0.38
N LEU A 70 -5.30 3.19 -0.09
CA LEU A 70 -4.04 3.67 -0.66
C LEU A 70 -4.25 4.48 -1.96
N GLU A 71 -5.17 4.05 -2.83
CA GLU A 71 -5.54 4.80 -4.04
C GLU A 71 -6.14 6.17 -3.70
N GLN A 72 -6.96 6.27 -2.65
CA GLN A 72 -7.49 7.56 -2.19
C GLN A 72 -6.37 8.44 -1.63
N MET A 73 -5.47 7.90 -0.81
CA MET A 73 -4.32 8.64 -0.28
C MET A 73 -3.44 9.23 -1.39
N ILE A 74 -3.21 8.46 -2.46
CA ILE A 74 -2.51 8.95 -3.67
C ILE A 74 -3.32 10.06 -4.36
N ALA A 75 -4.62 9.83 -4.57
CA ALA A 75 -5.49 10.76 -5.30
C ALA A 75 -5.69 12.10 -4.56
N GLU A 76 -5.65 12.09 -3.24
CA GLU A 76 -5.76 13.29 -2.39
C GLU A 76 -4.44 14.08 -2.29
N CYS A 77 -3.39 13.69 -3.05
CA CYS A 77 -2.06 14.30 -3.05
C CYS A 77 -1.37 14.31 -1.68
N GLU A 78 -1.68 13.35 -0.81
CA GLU A 78 -0.97 13.20 0.47
C GLU A 78 0.47 12.68 0.27
N LEU A 79 0.81 12.23 -0.93
CA LEU A 79 2.14 11.77 -1.31
C LEU A 79 2.81 12.73 -2.32
N PRO A 80 3.91 13.42 -1.95
CA PRO A 80 4.67 14.22 -2.89
C PRO A 80 5.30 13.33 -3.97
N ILE A 81 5.12 13.71 -5.23
CA ILE A 81 5.66 12.99 -6.39
C ILE A 81 7.19 13.19 -6.45
N LEU A 82 7.94 12.10 -6.65
CA LEU A 82 9.39 12.15 -6.85
C LEU A 82 9.72 12.98 -8.11
N GLY A 83 10.35 14.14 -7.93
CA GLY A 83 10.86 14.96 -9.03
C GLY A 83 9.93 16.08 -9.52
N MET A 84 8.79 16.34 -8.86
CA MET A 84 8.11 17.62 -9.06
C MET A 84 8.85 18.72 -8.29
N GLU A 85 9.66 19.50 -9.01
CA GLU A 85 10.00 20.85 -8.56
C GLU A 85 8.68 21.60 -8.39
N VAL A 86 8.28 21.86 -7.14
CA VAL A 86 7.21 22.80 -6.87
C VAL A 86 7.74 24.17 -7.28
N ALA A 87 7.41 24.61 -8.49
CA ALA A 87 7.68 25.96 -8.93
C ALA A 87 6.97 26.91 -7.95
N ALA A 88 7.78 27.56 -7.12
CA ALA A 88 7.37 28.58 -6.17
C ALA A 88 6.82 29.84 -6.86
#